data_AF-A0A7H5ETD1-F1
#
_entry.id   AF-A0A7H5ETD1-F1
#
_cell.length_a   1.000
_cell.length_b   1.000
_cell.length_c   1.000
_cell.angle_alpha   90.00
_cell.angle_beta   90.00
_cell.angle_gamma   90.00
#
_symmetry.space_group_name_H-M   'P 1'
#
loop_
_entity.id
_entity.type
_entity.pdbx_description
1 polymer ?
#
loop_
_entity_poly.entity_id
_entity_poly.type
_entity_poly.pdbx_seq_one_letter_code
_entity_poly.pdbx_strand_id
1 'polypeptide(L)'
;MCRLPGFLLTVLLLSSVIIQGCQSTEDSVLRLKGVNLLSYQFTGYAGTTDRSYKDYEKLKKLPVEALLTYYEETNNPVFKGYLGWALIDKRYDQFVDFFEKVRIDTTRVAMMSGCIVSDDVLSNILYDKLIIESYDDNELGYISTTINSIDSIILSSSLRDRLFYRVMQKSGEQRKSYSLIKEIAYSGNRTAIFHLARFQKEHDLEFLHEQKELIPEIVVHFPHHSFREILNNEMNTYECGEEGYSRTLAGYLMTGNSFDRIITKLTSECTHIQIRNLLISSAMYTFSKPVNALIEYNWRNYREIDDAGFRHLKSNKDKEIQEILLDGVINGKGEFSFVCSDYEFDLKTAFFQELKYLPDSIKAEVIINSARNMNSHDLYSLQMLSESIKVPSKYLLNALIEQIRSSRYAFRMFNILELLKPHLAFLDKDRLVIVFRENTSWDTGNWTSHFREEFKSMRIDI
;
A
#
# COMPACT_ATOMS: atom_id res chain seq x y z
N MET A 1 37.15 54.46 -35.09
CA MET A 1 35.79 54.04 -35.51
C MET A 1 35.29 52.96 -34.55
N CYS A 2 34.20 53.25 -33.86
CA CYS A 2 33.70 52.56 -32.68
C CYS A 2 33.13 51.17 -32.98
N ARG A 3 33.57 50.14 -32.23
CA ARG A 3 32.87 48.85 -32.09
C ARG A 3 31.86 48.96 -30.96
N LEU A 4 30.63 49.39 -31.26
CA LEU A 4 29.50 49.43 -30.32
C LEU A 4 28.23 48.59 -30.69
N PRO A 5 28.12 47.87 -31.84
CA PRO A 5 26.83 47.24 -32.18
C PRO A 5 26.55 45.90 -31.45
N GLY A 6 27.58 45.17 -31.00
CA GLY A 6 27.39 43.85 -30.38
C GLY A 6 26.82 43.92 -28.96
N PHE A 7 27.30 44.86 -28.15
CA PHE A 7 26.88 44.99 -26.74
C PHE A 7 25.42 45.45 -26.61
N LEU A 8 24.99 46.38 -27.46
CA LEU A 8 23.61 46.88 -27.51
C LEU A 8 22.61 45.79 -27.92
N LEU A 9 22.98 44.92 -28.88
CA LEU A 9 22.12 43.83 -29.32
C LEU A 9 21.97 42.74 -28.24
N THR A 10 23.05 42.42 -27.51
CA THR A 10 23.01 41.45 -26.39
C THR A 10 22.19 42.00 -25.22
N VAL A 11 22.32 43.29 -24.88
CA VAL A 11 21.52 43.94 -23.84
C VAL A 11 20.03 43.98 -24.23
N LEU A 12 19.70 44.27 -25.50
CA LEU A 12 18.32 44.26 -25.98
C LEU A 12 17.70 42.86 -25.97
N LEU A 13 18.44 41.84 -26.40
CA LEU A 13 17.96 40.45 -26.37
C LEU A 13 17.76 39.95 -24.93
N LEU A 14 18.73 40.21 -24.04
CA LEU A 14 18.59 39.90 -22.60
C LEU A 14 17.40 40.63 -21.97
N SER A 15 17.20 41.91 -22.30
CA SER A 15 16.05 42.67 -21.79
C SER A 15 14.71 42.13 -22.28
N SER A 16 14.60 41.70 -23.55
CA SER A 16 13.36 41.12 -24.10
C SER A 16 13.00 39.77 -23.47
N VAL A 17 13.99 38.93 -23.18
CA VAL A 17 13.79 37.63 -22.50
C VAL A 17 13.39 37.83 -21.03
N ILE A 18 13.99 38.81 -20.35
CA ILE A 18 13.65 39.17 -18.97
C ILE A 18 12.21 39.73 -18.90
N ILE A 19 11.84 40.62 -19.82
CA ILE A 19 10.49 41.21 -19.88
C ILE A 19 9.42 40.14 -20.17
N GLN A 20 9.65 39.25 -21.12
CA GLN A 20 8.72 38.15 -21.42
C GLN A 20 8.59 37.16 -20.25
N GLY A 21 9.69 36.86 -19.56
CA GLY A 21 9.67 36.03 -18.35
C GLY A 21 8.85 36.64 -17.22
N CYS A 22 9.00 37.96 -17.00
CA CYS A 22 8.28 38.71 -15.95
C CYS A 22 6.76 38.75 -16.22
N GLN A 23 6.35 39.11 -17.44
CA GLN A 23 4.94 39.13 -17.84
C GLN A 23 4.29 37.74 -17.71
N SER A 24 5.01 36.69 -18.10
CA SER A 24 4.48 35.32 -18.02
C SER A 24 4.23 34.80 -16.60
N THR A 25 4.89 35.42 -15.60
CA THR A 25 4.77 35.07 -14.17
C THR A 25 3.67 35.86 -13.51
N GLU A 26 3.54 37.16 -13.81
CA GLU A 26 2.40 37.99 -13.38
C GLU A 26 1.07 37.42 -13.86
N ASP A 27 1.02 36.99 -15.12
CA ASP A 27 -0.12 36.29 -15.70
C ASP A 27 -0.50 35.01 -14.94
N SER A 28 0.51 34.25 -14.48
CA SER A 28 0.29 33.05 -13.67
C SER A 28 -0.24 33.39 -12.27
N VAL A 29 0.30 34.44 -11.64
CA VAL A 29 -0.21 34.95 -10.35
C VAL A 29 -1.69 35.36 -10.49
N LEU A 30 -2.04 36.13 -11.53
CA LEU A 30 -3.41 36.57 -11.76
C LEU A 30 -4.37 35.40 -11.98
N ARG A 31 -3.94 34.37 -12.71
CA ARG A 31 -4.75 33.15 -12.89
C ARG A 31 -4.94 32.39 -11.59
N LEU A 32 -3.88 32.20 -10.81
CA LEU A 32 -3.96 31.49 -9.53
C LEU A 32 -4.81 32.25 -8.50
N LYS A 33 -4.84 33.58 -8.52
CA LYS A 33 -5.76 34.38 -7.69
C LYS A 33 -7.24 34.05 -7.97
N GLY A 34 -7.57 33.55 -9.16
CA GLY A 34 -8.93 33.21 -9.58
C GLY A 34 -9.33 31.73 -9.45
N VAL A 35 -8.42 30.83 -9.05
CA VAL A 35 -8.76 29.41 -8.92
C VAL A 35 -9.42 29.09 -7.58
N ASN A 36 -10.30 28.09 -7.58
CA ASN A 36 -11.03 27.61 -6.40
C ASN A 36 -10.66 26.16 -6.02
N LEU A 37 -9.66 25.58 -6.67
CA LEU A 37 -9.18 24.22 -6.44
C LEU A 37 -7.65 24.19 -6.42
N LEU A 38 -7.08 23.64 -5.35
CA LEU A 38 -5.66 23.40 -5.22
C LEU A 38 -5.29 22.06 -5.89
N SER A 39 -4.81 22.11 -7.13
CA SER A 39 -4.50 20.94 -7.94
C SER A 39 -3.05 20.48 -7.79
N TYR A 40 -2.84 19.18 -7.54
CA TYR A 40 -1.55 18.50 -7.65
C TYR A 40 -1.14 18.24 -9.12
N GLN A 41 0.09 17.76 -9.33
CA GLN A 41 0.73 17.68 -10.65
C GLN A 41 -0.02 16.87 -11.71
N PHE A 42 -0.74 15.80 -11.37
CA PHE A 42 -1.33 14.86 -12.35
C PHE A 42 -2.85 14.77 -12.23
N THR A 43 -3.51 15.93 -12.27
CA THR A 43 -4.96 16.08 -12.04
C THR A 43 -5.76 16.40 -13.32
N GLY A 44 -5.08 16.62 -14.44
CA GLY A 44 -5.71 16.82 -15.74
C GLY A 44 -6.23 15.53 -16.36
N TYR A 45 -6.88 15.66 -17.52
CA TYR A 45 -7.41 14.52 -18.28
C TYR A 45 -6.31 13.47 -18.52
N ALA A 46 -6.62 12.19 -18.26
CA ALA A 46 -5.68 11.07 -18.37
C ALA A 46 -4.38 11.24 -17.56
N GLY A 47 -4.43 11.92 -16.41
CA GLY A 47 -3.26 12.16 -15.56
C GLY A 47 -2.31 13.23 -16.09
N THR A 48 -2.75 14.06 -17.06
CA THR A 48 -1.94 15.17 -17.56
C THR A 48 -1.75 16.27 -16.51
N THR A 49 -0.74 17.11 -16.69
CA THR A 49 -0.51 18.24 -15.77
C THR A 49 -1.49 19.37 -15.99
N ASP A 50 -2.29 19.65 -14.95
CA ASP A 50 -3.25 20.73 -14.91
C ASP A 50 -2.59 22.10 -15.05
N ARG A 51 -3.34 23.07 -15.58
CA ARG A 51 -2.86 24.44 -15.78
C ARG A 51 -2.51 25.12 -14.46
N SER A 52 -3.28 24.90 -13.40
CA SER A 52 -3.04 25.53 -12.09
C SER A 52 -1.68 25.08 -11.53
N TYR A 53 -1.32 23.81 -11.73
CA TYR A 53 0.00 23.31 -11.34
C TYR A 53 1.13 23.92 -12.19
N LYS A 54 0.93 24.10 -13.50
CA LYS A 54 1.92 24.79 -14.36
C LYS A 54 2.11 26.25 -13.95
N ASP A 55 1.04 26.92 -13.53
CA ASP A 55 1.12 28.28 -13.02
C ASP A 55 1.81 28.33 -11.64
N TYR A 56 1.59 27.32 -10.80
CA TYR A 56 2.34 27.14 -9.55
C TYR A 56 3.85 26.97 -9.77
N GLU A 57 4.25 26.16 -10.75
CA GLU A 57 5.67 25.97 -11.12
C GLU A 57 6.38 27.28 -11.53
N LYS A 58 5.61 28.28 -11.97
CA LYS A 58 6.10 29.64 -12.23
C LYS A 58 6.07 30.50 -10.98
N LEU A 59 4.96 30.47 -10.23
CA LEU A 59 4.81 31.18 -8.95
C LEU A 59 5.98 30.88 -8.01
N LYS A 60 6.35 29.60 -7.86
CA LYS A 60 7.41 29.17 -6.95
C LYS A 60 8.80 29.66 -7.34
N LYS A 61 8.99 30.25 -8.52
CA LYS A 61 10.28 30.85 -8.92
C LYS A 61 10.48 32.24 -8.30
N LEU A 62 9.41 32.91 -7.86
CA LEU A 62 9.46 34.22 -7.24
C LEU A 62 10.35 34.24 -5.97
N PRO A 63 10.88 35.42 -5.61
CA PRO A 63 11.57 35.61 -4.33
C PRO A 63 10.59 35.48 -3.16
N VAL A 64 11.09 35.07 -2.00
CA VAL A 64 10.27 34.79 -0.80
C VAL A 64 9.47 36.02 -0.37
N GLU A 65 10.06 37.21 -0.46
CA GLU A 65 9.45 38.48 -0.10
C GLU A 65 8.20 38.77 -0.95
N ALA A 66 8.24 38.45 -2.25
CA ALA A 66 7.09 38.58 -3.13
C ALA A 66 6.00 37.57 -2.78
N LEU A 67 6.36 36.34 -2.44
CA LEU A 67 5.40 35.30 -2.02
C LEU A 67 4.67 35.72 -0.72
N LEU A 68 5.40 36.25 0.26
CA LEU A 68 4.84 36.76 1.51
C LEU A 68 3.92 37.96 1.27
N THR A 69 4.34 38.91 0.43
CA THR A 69 3.50 40.06 0.04
C THR A 69 2.17 39.58 -0.57
N TYR A 70 2.21 38.64 -1.52
CA TYR A 70 0.98 38.09 -2.10
C TYR A 70 0.13 37.32 -1.11
N TYR A 71 0.74 36.69 -0.10
CA TYR A 71 0.03 35.94 0.94
C TYR A 71 -0.79 36.88 1.83
N GLU A 72 -0.21 38.03 2.18
CA GLU A 72 -0.86 39.06 3.01
C GLU A 72 -1.99 39.79 2.26
N GLU A 73 -1.81 40.04 0.96
CA GLU A 73 -2.79 40.77 0.14
C GLU A 73 -4.02 39.93 -0.28
N THR A 74 -3.90 38.61 -0.29
CA THR A 74 -4.95 37.74 -0.84
C THR A 74 -5.92 37.22 0.21
N ASN A 75 -7.21 37.18 -0.15
CA ASN A 75 -8.25 36.48 0.60
C ASN A 75 -8.60 35.11 0.00
N ASN A 76 -7.98 34.72 -1.11
CA ASN A 76 -8.26 33.42 -1.74
C ASN A 76 -7.46 32.31 -1.01
N PRO A 77 -8.12 31.38 -0.31
CA PRO A 77 -7.43 30.38 0.49
C PRO A 77 -6.72 29.32 -0.37
N VAL A 78 -7.17 29.07 -1.60
CA VAL A 78 -6.47 28.21 -2.56
C VAL A 78 -5.17 28.86 -3.01
N PHE A 79 -5.20 30.16 -3.29
CA PHE A 79 -3.99 30.89 -3.65
C PHE A 79 -3.01 30.95 -2.47
N LYS A 80 -3.50 31.12 -1.23
CA LYS A 80 -2.68 30.95 -0.01
C LYS A 80 -2.06 29.55 0.08
N GLY A 81 -2.78 28.50 -0.33
CA GLY A 81 -2.26 27.14 -0.47
C GLY A 81 -1.04 27.07 -1.40
N TYR A 82 -1.16 27.60 -2.62
CA TYR A 82 -0.06 27.63 -3.57
C TYR A 82 1.14 28.47 -3.10
N LEU A 83 0.89 29.60 -2.44
CA LEU A 83 1.93 30.44 -1.86
C LEU A 83 2.65 29.70 -0.72
N GLY A 84 1.92 29.02 0.16
CA GLY A 84 2.51 28.21 1.22
C GLY A 84 3.33 27.04 0.69
N TRP A 85 2.86 26.35 -0.35
CA TRP A 85 3.66 25.34 -1.06
C TRP A 85 4.95 25.93 -1.65
N ALA A 86 4.87 27.10 -2.26
CA ALA A 86 6.04 27.77 -2.81
C ALA A 86 7.06 28.15 -1.72
N LEU A 87 6.61 28.56 -0.52
CA LEU A 87 7.48 28.82 0.63
C LEU A 87 8.17 27.55 1.14
N ILE A 88 7.47 26.41 1.12
CA ILE A 88 8.05 25.08 1.44
C ILE A 88 9.12 24.71 0.42
N ASP A 89 8.81 24.77 -0.88
CA ASP A 89 9.74 24.45 -1.97
C ASP A 89 10.98 25.36 -1.94
N LYS A 90 10.82 26.61 -1.46
CA LYS A 90 11.91 27.59 -1.28
C LYS A 90 12.73 27.40 0.00
N ARG A 91 12.36 26.44 0.86
CA ARG A 91 12.98 26.21 2.17
C ARG A 91 13.05 27.49 3.00
N TYR A 92 11.93 28.23 3.07
CA TYR A 92 11.86 29.48 3.81
C TYR A 92 12.27 29.29 5.28
N ASP A 93 13.32 29.97 5.72
CA ASP A 93 13.95 29.81 7.02
C ASP A 93 13.00 30.08 8.21
N GLN A 94 12.02 30.96 8.04
CA GLN A 94 11.01 31.26 9.07
C GLN A 94 9.68 30.53 8.83
N PHE A 95 9.69 29.42 8.08
CA PHE A 95 8.47 28.67 7.77
C PHE A 95 7.74 28.16 9.01
N VAL A 96 8.48 27.82 10.08
CA VAL A 96 7.89 27.36 11.36
C VAL A 96 7.02 28.45 11.99
N ASP A 97 7.51 29.68 12.07
CA ASP A 97 6.76 30.84 12.60
C ASP A 97 5.58 31.19 11.69
N PHE A 98 5.77 31.08 10.37
CA PHE A 98 4.68 31.23 9.41
C PHE A 98 3.59 30.18 9.62
N PHE A 99 3.97 28.91 9.80
CA PHE A 99 3.04 27.81 10.01
C PHE A 99 2.21 28.01 11.28
N GLU A 100 2.80 28.49 12.38
CA GLU A 100 2.07 28.79 13.62
C GLU A 100 0.95 29.81 13.40
N LYS A 101 1.19 30.84 12.57
CA LYS A 101 0.16 31.82 12.18
C LYS A 101 -0.93 31.19 11.32
N VAL A 102 -0.57 30.32 10.38
CA VAL A 102 -1.53 29.59 9.55
C VAL A 102 -2.36 28.61 10.39
N ARG A 103 -1.81 28.12 11.50
CA ARG A 103 -2.41 27.06 12.30
C ARG A 103 -3.76 27.42 12.92
N ILE A 104 -3.93 28.70 13.24
CA ILE A 104 -5.18 29.22 13.81
C ILE A 104 -6.24 29.52 12.74
N ASP A 105 -5.88 29.47 11.46
CA ASP A 105 -6.80 29.67 10.35
C ASP A 105 -7.55 28.36 10.04
N THR A 106 -8.84 28.33 10.34
CA THR A 106 -9.72 27.18 10.11
C THR A 106 -10.33 27.17 8.70
N THR A 107 -9.88 28.05 7.79
CA THR A 107 -10.39 28.11 6.42
C THR A 107 -10.07 26.82 5.67
N ARG A 108 -11.12 26.22 5.09
CA ARG A 108 -11.02 24.99 4.31
C ARG A 108 -10.71 25.30 2.85
N VAL A 109 -9.83 24.50 2.27
CA VAL A 109 -9.35 24.62 0.89
C VAL A 109 -9.69 23.31 0.18
N ALA A 110 -10.44 23.42 -0.92
CA ALA A 110 -10.66 22.30 -1.81
C ALA A 110 -9.36 21.97 -2.56
N MET A 111 -9.03 20.69 -2.63
CA MET A 111 -7.84 20.18 -3.29
C MET A 111 -8.15 18.95 -4.15
N MET A 112 -7.30 18.69 -5.13
CA MET A 112 -7.42 17.51 -5.99
C MET A 112 -6.08 16.84 -6.20
N SER A 113 -6.02 15.53 -5.99
CA SER A 113 -4.86 14.68 -6.28
C SER A 113 -5.31 13.48 -7.11
N GLY A 114 -4.76 13.33 -8.31
CA GLY A 114 -5.29 12.39 -9.30
C GLY A 114 -6.78 12.68 -9.58
N CYS A 115 -7.63 11.67 -9.42
CA CYS A 115 -9.09 11.79 -9.57
C CYS A 115 -9.83 12.06 -8.24
N ILE A 116 -9.12 12.24 -7.13
CA ILE A 116 -9.71 12.39 -5.80
C ILE A 116 -9.81 13.87 -5.48
N VAL A 117 -11.02 14.34 -5.19
CA VAL A 117 -11.31 15.70 -4.69
C VAL A 117 -11.63 15.61 -3.21
N SER A 118 -11.01 16.46 -2.42
CA SER A 118 -11.23 16.58 -0.98
C SER A 118 -11.09 18.03 -0.54
N ASP A 119 -11.33 18.32 0.73
CA ASP A 119 -11.06 19.61 1.32
C ASP A 119 -10.53 19.47 2.75
N ASP A 120 -9.61 20.35 3.13
CA ASP A 120 -9.07 20.39 4.48
C ASP A 120 -8.64 21.81 4.87
N VAL A 121 -8.33 22.04 6.15
CA VAL A 121 -7.79 23.32 6.61
C VAL A 121 -6.37 23.54 6.09
N LEU A 122 -6.01 24.79 5.83
CA LEU A 122 -4.74 25.14 5.18
C LEU A 122 -3.52 24.59 5.94
N SER A 123 -3.52 24.59 7.27
CA SER A 123 -2.42 24.01 8.05
C SER A 123 -2.20 22.52 7.77
N ASN A 124 -3.27 21.75 7.54
CA ASN A 124 -3.17 20.32 7.25
C ASN A 124 -2.51 20.11 5.88
N ILE A 125 -2.92 20.91 4.90
CA ILE A 125 -2.41 20.87 3.53
C ILE A 125 -0.90 21.19 3.50
N LEU A 126 -0.47 22.21 4.24
CA LEU A 126 0.94 22.57 4.31
C LEU A 126 1.76 21.49 5.03
N TYR A 127 1.23 20.91 6.10
CA TYR A 127 1.88 19.80 6.79
C TYR A 127 1.98 18.56 5.88
N ASP A 128 0.94 18.22 5.13
CA ASP A 128 0.95 17.12 4.16
C ASP A 128 1.99 17.32 3.06
N LYS A 129 2.11 18.55 2.53
CA LYS A 129 3.15 18.89 1.56
C LYS A 129 4.55 18.66 2.14
N LEU A 130 4.83 19.07 3.38
CA LEU A 130 6.11 18.78 4.04
C LEU A 130 6.39 17.28 4.16
N ILE A 131 5.38 16.48 4.52
CA ILE A 131 5.52 15.02 4.61
C ILE A 131 5.83 14.42 3.22
N ILE A 132 5.15 14.87 2.17
CA ILE A 132 5.42 14.43 0.80
C ILE A 132 6.86 14.75 0.39
N GLU A 133 7.31 15.99 0.60
CA GLU A 133 8.68 16.42 0.29
C GLU A 133 9.73 15.63 1.10
N SER A 134 9.39 15.13 2.29
CA SER A 134 10.31 14.34 3.11
C SER A 134 10.68 12.97 2.52
N TYR A 135 9.89 12.45 1.57
CA TYR A 135 10.18 11.17 0.90
C TYR A 135 11.25 11.30 -0.19
N ASP A 136 11.38 12.48 -0.80
CA ASP A 136 12.34 12.76 -1.89
C ASP A 136 13.62 13.47 -1.41
N ASP A 137 13.71 13.80 -0.11
CA ASP A 137 14.82 14.58 0.45
C ASP A 137 16.10 13.74 0.59
N ASN A 138 16.90 13.71 -0.49
CA ASN A 138 18.27 13.20 -0.48
C ASN A 138 19.22 14.05 0.41
N GLU A 139 18.77 15.22 0.90
CA GLU A 139 19.49 16.09 1.84
C GLU A 139 18.74 16.19 3.18
N LEU A 140 18.76 15.08 3.94
CA LEU A 140 18.12 14.76 5.23
C LEU A 140 17.93 15.86 6.32
N GLY A 141 18.39 17.10 6.17
CA GLY A 141 18.46 18.12 7.23
C GLY A 141 17.27 19.07 7.33
N TYR A 142 16.87 19.77 6.26
CA TYR A 142 15.95 20.91 6.37
C TYR A 142 14.49 20.49 6.61
N ILE A 143 13.95 19.62 5.75
CA ILE A 143 12.53 19.23 5.83
C ILE A 143 12.27 18.46 7.12
N SER A 144 13.16 17.54 7.49
CA SER A 144 13.07 16.80 8.74
C SER A 144 13.12 17.71 9.98
N THR A 145 14.01 18.70 10.01
CA THR A 145 14.12 19.68 11.12
C THR A 145 12.88 20.57 11.22
N THR A 146 12.36 21.01 10.07
CA THR A 146 11.13 21.81 10.00
C THR A 146 9.93 21.03 10.51
N ILE A 147 9.76 19.77 10.07
CA ILE A 147 8.72 18.87 10.56
C ILE A 147 8.84 18.65 12.06
N ASN A 148 10.03 18.36 12.59
CA ASN A 148 10.23 18.15 14.03
C ASN A 148 9.88 19.39 14.86
N SER A 149 10.17 20.58 14.33
CA SER A 149 9.82 21.85 14.98
C SER A 149 8.31 22.08 14.99
N ILE A 150 7.65 21.85 13.85
CA ILE A 150 6.18 21.93 13.72
C ILE A 150 5.50 20.89 14.62
N ASP A 151 5.99 19.65 14.66
CA ASP A 151 5.47 18.60 15.54
C ASP A 151 5.51 19.04 17.00
N SER A 152 6.61 19.68 17.42
CA SER A 152 6.78 20.19 18.78
C SER A 152 5.79 21.33 19.10
N ILE A 153 5.56 22.25 18.16
CA ILE A 153 4.55 23.31 18.29
C ILE A 153 3.15 22.72 18.39
N ILE A 154 2.83 21.76 17.53
CA ILE A 154 1.52 21.10 17.53
C ILE A 154 1.27 20.40 18.87
N LEU A 155 2.24 19.66 19.39
CA LEU A 155 2.10 18.92 20.67
C LEU A 155 2.06 19.84 21.89
N SER A 156 2.72 20.99 21.85
CA SER A 156 2.70 21.98 22.94
C SER A 156 1.50 22.93 22.90
N SER A 157 0.82 23.02 21.76
CA SER A 157 -0.40 23.82 21.60
C SER A 157 -1.52 23.34 22.53
N SER A 158 -2.46 24.23 22.87
CA SER A 158 -3.74 23.87 23.49
C SER A 158 -4.79 23.39 22.48
N LEU A 159 -4.55 23.59 21.17
CA LEU A 159 -5.46 23.13 20.12
C LEU A 159 -5.41 21.59 20.01
N ARG A 160 -6.59 20.96 19.96
CA ARG A 160 -6.79 19.51 19.92
C ARG A 160 -7.54 19.08 18.65
N ASP A 161 -7.06 19.53 17.50
CA ASP A 161 -7.68 19.21 16.22
C ASP A 161 -7.04 17.99 15.53
N ARG A 162 -7.38 17.75 14.27
CA ARG A 162 -6.88 16.62 13.47
C ARG A 162 -5.35 16.53 13.43
N LEU A 163 -4.63 17.66 13.25
CA LEU A 163 -3.17 17.63 13.18
C LEU A 163 -2.55 17.29 14.53
N PHE A 164 -3.12 17.79 15.63
CA PHE A 164 -2.70 17.41 16.97
C PHE A 164 -2.69 15.89 17.13
N TYR A 165 -3.82 15.24 16.82
CA TYR A 165 -3.92 13.79 16.96
C TYR A 165 -3.01 13.04 16.00
N ARG A 166 -2.82 13.52 14.77
CA ARG A 166 -1.91 12.90 13.80
C ARG A 166 -0.44 12.97 14.24
N VAL A 167 0.00 14.13 14.72
CA VAL A 167 1.36 14.31 15.24
C VAL A 167 1.55 13.49 16.52
N MET A 168 0.55 13.48 17.41
CA MET A 168 0.56 12.64 18.60
C MET A 168 0.73 11.16 18.23
N GLN A 169 -0.02 10.66 17.23
CA GLN A 169 0.09 9.29 16.75
C GLN A 169 1.50 8.95 16.25
N LYS A 170 2.08 9.83 15.44
CA LYS A 170 3.47 9.73 14.96
C LYS A 170 4.49 9.75 16.11
N SER A 171 4.26 10.59 17.11
CA SER A 171 5.16 10.76 18.25
C SER A 171 5.06 9.65 19.31
N GLY A 172 4.04 8.79 19.24
CA GLY A 172 3.68 7.81 20.27
C GLY A 172 4.75 6.76 20.60
N GLU A 173 5.85 6.72 19.85
CA GLU A 173 7.03 5.89 20.12
C GLU A 173 8.12 6.64 20.92
N GLN A 174 8.01 7.96 21.06
CA GLN A 174 8.98 8.79 21.78
C GLN A 174 8.57 8.95 23.25
N ARG A 175 9.45 8.50 24.16
CA ARG A 175 9.25 8.57 25.63
C ARG A 175 8.86 9.96 26.17
N LYS A 176 9.20 11.03 25.44
CA LYS A 176 8.94 12.43 25.83
C LYS A 176 7.46 12.82 25.79
N SER A 177 6.63 12.14 24.98
CA SER A 177 5.20 12.43 24.85
C SER A 177 4.31 11.69 25.85
N TYR A 178 4.88 10.84 26.71
CA TYR A 178 4.11 9.94 27.58
C TYR A 178 3.11 10.67 28.49
N SER A 179 3.54 11.73 29.21
CA SER A 179 2.67 12.43 30.16
C SER A 179 1.48 13.10 29.47
N LEU A 180 1.70 13.69 28.29
CA LEU A 180 0.65 14.31 27.47
C LEU A 180 -0.32 13.24 26.94
N ILE A 181 0.19 12.13 26.40
CA ILE A 181 -0.64 11.03 25.92
C ILE A 181 -1.49 10.46 27.06
N LYS A 182 -0.90 10.31 28.25
CA LYS A 182 -1.61 9.84 29.45
C LYS A 182 -2.74 10.78 29.86
N GLU A 183 -2.48 12.08 29.93
CA GLU A 183 -3.51 13.09 30.23
C GLU A 183 -4.68 13.02 29.23
N ILE A 184 -4.38 12.90 27.94
CA ILE A 184 -5.39 12.85 26.89
C ILE A 184 -6.14 11.51 26.89
N ALA A 185 -5.46 10.40 27.18
CA ALA A 185 -6.10 9.11 27.37
C ALA A 185 -7.09 9.15 28.53
N TYR A 186 -6.70 9.77 29.65
CA TYR A 186 -7.53 9.89 30.85
C TYR A 186 -8.75 10.82 30.65
N SER A 187 -8.71 11.71 29.66
CA SER A 187 -9.91 12.47 29.25
C SER A 187 -10.87 11.68 28.34
N GLY A 188 -10.59 10.40 28.07
CA GLY A 188 -11.47 9.49 27.32
C GLY A 188 -11.18 9.43 25.81
N ASN A 189 -10.07 10.00 25.34
CA ASN A 189 -9.74 9.94 23.92
C ASN A 189 -9.24 8.53 23.53
N ARG A 190 -10.06 7.80 22.77
CA ARG A 190 -9.78 6.42 22.32
C ARG A 190 -8.41 6.26 21.63
N THR A 191 -8.04 7.17 20.74
CA THR A 191 -6.72 7.12 20.08
C THR A 191 -5.58 7.24 21.10
N ALA A 192 -5.66 8.18 22.04
CA ALA A 192 -4.64 8.35 23.07
C ALA A 192 -4.56 7.13 24.01
N ILE A 193 -5.68 6.47 24.32
CA ILE A 193 -5.70 5.21 25.10
C ILE A 193 -4.84 4.13 24.41
N PHE A 194 -4.97 3.98 23.09
CA PHE A 194 -4.15 3.02 22.33
C PHE A 194 -2.67 3.38 22.33
N HIS A 195 -2.35 4.67 22.23
CA HIS A 195 -0.97 5.12 22.35
C HIS A 195 -0.41 4.94 23.75
N LEU A 196 -1.23 5.14 24.79
CA LEU A 196 -0.83 4.86 26.18
C LEU A 196 -0.46 3.39 26.34
N ALA A 197 -1.28 2.48 25.80
CA ALA A 197 -1.01 1.05 25.81
C ALA A 197 0.34 0.68 25.15
N ARG A 198 0.72 1.34 24.04
CA ARG A 198 2.02 1.08 23.36
C ARG A 198 3.25 1.35 24.23
N PHE A 199 3.15 2.16 25.29
CA PHE A 199 4.25 2.36 26.23
C PHE A 199 4.46 1.18 27.19
N GLN A 200 3.48 0.28 27.30
CA GLN A 200 3.54 -0.96 28.08
C GLN A 200 3.99 -0.76 29.53
N LYS A 201 3.55 0.33 30.18
CA LYS A 201 3.89 0.60 31.57
C LYS A 201 2.88 -0.05 32.50
N GLU A 202 3.37 -0.86 33.45
CA GLU A 202 2.51 -1.61 34.37
C GLU A 202 1.56 -0.74 35.19
N HIS A 203 1.97 0.47 35.58
CA HIS A 203 1.12 1.37 36.36
C HIS A 203 -0.05 1.97 35.58
N ASP A 204 -0.12 1.78 34.26
CA ASP A 204 -1.29 2.15 33.46
C ASP A 204 -2.29 0.98 33.33
N LEU A 205 -1.95 -0.22 33.79
CA LEU A 205 -2.79 -1.41 33.62
C LEU A 205 -4.17 -1.23 34.24
N GLU A 206 -4.26 -0.66 35.44
CA GLU A 206 -5.55 -0.44 36.11
C GLU A 206 -6.49 0.39 35.25
N PHE A 207 -6.04 1.55 34.77
CA PHE A 207 -6.81 2.39 33.85
C PHE A 207 -7.17 1.66 32.55
N LEU A 208 -6.23 0.90 31.97
CA LEU A 208 -6.46 0.17 30.71
C LEU A 208 -7.47 -0.98 30.88
N HIS A 209 -7.54 -1.60 32.05
CA HIS A 209 -8.55 -2.64 32.39
C HIS A 209 -9.96 -2.08 32.49
N GLU A 210 -10.11 -0.81 32.88
CA GLU A 210 -11.42 -0.15 32.96
C GLU A 210 -12.01 0.11 31.57
N GLN A 211 -11.18 0.14 30.51
CA GLN A 211 -11.59 0.40 29.14
C GLN A 211 -12.18 -0.84 28.44
N LYS A 212 -13.19 -1.47 29.04
CA LYS A 212 -13.71 -2.81 28.65
C LYS A 212 -13.91 -3.01 27.15
N GLU A 213 -14.62 -2.09 26.51
CA GLU A 213 -14.93 -2.15 25.07
C GLU A 213 -13.70 -2.02 24.16
N LEU A 214 -12.60 -1.47 24.70
CA LEU A 214 -11.37 -1.20 23.97
C LEU A 214 -10.30 -2.28 24.22
N ILE A 215 -10.52 -3.21 25.15
CA ILE A 215 -9.54 -4.23 25.55
C ILE A 215 -8.99 -5.03 24.36
N PRO A 216 -9.80 -5.49 23.39
CA PRO A 216 -9.26 -6.22 22.23
C PRO A 216 -8.19 -5.43 21.46
N GLU A 217 -8.36 -4.11 21.33
CA GLU A 217 -7.40 -3.22 20.65
C GLU A 217 -6.23 -2.82 21.56
N ILE A 218 -6.47 -2.64 22.85
CA ILE A 218 -5.43 -2.35 23.85
C ILE A 218 -4.42 -3.49 23.92
N VAL A 219 -4.87 -4.75 23.93
CA VAL A 219 -3.99 -5.92 24.08
C VAL A 219 -3.05 -6.09 22.89
N VAL A 220 -3.47 -5.68 21.68
CA VAL A 220 -2.59 -5.60 20.51
C VAL A 220 -1.39 -4.70 20.75
N HIS A 221 -1.54 -3.65 21.56
CA HIS A 221 -0.48 -2.71 21.89
C HIS A 221 0.24 -3.02 23.20
N PHE A 222 -0.44 -3.66 24.15
CA PHE A 222 0.11 -4.10 25.43
C PHE A 222 -0.33 -5.53 25.77
N PRO A 223 0.35 -6.56 25.22
CA PRO A 223 0.00 -7.95 25.48
C PRO A 223 0.44 -8.37 26.89
N HIS A 224 -0.38 -8.05 27.88
CA HIS A 224 -0.13 -8.37 29.28
C HIS A 224 -1.01 -9.52 29.76
N HIS A 225 -0.44 -10.43 30.55
CA HIS A 225 -1.13 -11.64 31.02
C HIS A 225 -2.39 -11.35 31.86
N SER A 226 -2.49 -10.17 32.47
CA SER A 226 -3.67 -9.74 33.23
C SER A 226 -4.93 -9.65 32.37
N PHE A 227 -4.83 -9.42 31.06
CA PHE A 227 -5.99 -9.31 30.18
C PHE A 227 -6.60 -10.68 29.82
N ARG A 228 -5.95 -11.80 30.17
CA ARG A 228 -6.36 -13.15 29.76
C ARG A 228 -7.78 -13.52 30.18
N GLU A 229 -8.16 -13.20 31.41
CA GLU A 229 -9.50 -13.54 31.91
C GLU A 229 -10.59 -12.77 31.16
N ILE A 230 -10.35 -11.48 30.91
CA ILE A 230 -11.28 -10.64 30.16
C ILE A 230 -11.40 -11.12 28.72
N LEU A 231 -10.27 -11.38 28.05
CA LEU A 231 -10.28 -11.93 26.68
C LEU A 231 -10.96 -13.30 26.61
N ASN A 232 -10.80 -14.17 27.61
CA ASN A 232 -11.52 -15.46 27.67
C ASN A 232 -13.04 -15.26 27.70
N ASN A 233 -13.51 -14.28 28.46
CA ASN A 233 -14.94 -13.96 28.54
C ASN A 233 -15.43 -13.37 27.21
N GLU A 234 -14.70 -12.42 26.63
CA GLU A 234 -15.03 -11.82 25.33
C GLU A 234 -15.01 -12.83 24.17
N MET A 235 -14.11 -13.82 24.19
CA MET A 235 -14.11 -14.90 23.19
C MET A 235 -15.36 -15.80 23.25
N ASN A 236 -16.17 -15.70 24.30
CA ASN A 236 -17.44 -16.42 24.44
C ASN A 236 -18.65 -15.52 24.14
N THR A 237 -18.46 -14.20 24.00
CA THR A 237 -19.54 -13.25 23.66
C THR A 237 -19.64 -13.05 22.16
N TYR A 238 -18.52 -12.95 21.45
CA TYR A 238 -18.51 -12.75 20.01
C TYR A 238 -18.72 -14.04 19.22
N GLU A 239 -19.49 -13.95 18.14
CA GLU A 239 -19.59 -15.03 17.16
C GLU A 239 -18.38 -15.04 16.23
N CYS A 240 -18.04 -16.22 15.71
CA CYS A 240 -16.94 -16.32 14.77
C CYS A 240 -17.21 -15.51 13.50
N GLY A 241 -16.25 -14.68 13.08
CA GLY A 241 -16.35 -13.83 11.90
C GLY A 241 -16.79 -12.38 12.19
N GLU A 242 -17.16 -12.07 13.43
CA GLU A 242 -17.34 -10.68 13.87
C GLU A 242 -15.98 -9.99 14.04
N GLU A 243 -15.92 -8.68 13.77
CA GLU A 243 -14.68 -7.90 13.89
C GLU A 243 -14.11 -7.92 15.33
N GLY A 244 -15.00 -7.94 16.33
CA GLY A 244 -14.65 -8.10 17.75
C GLY A 244 -13.97 -9.43 18.05
N TYR A 245 -14.40 -10.52 17.40
CA TYR A 245 -13.78 -11.84 17.52
C TYR A 245 -12.35 -11.82 16.97
N SER A 246 -12.11 -11.20 15.80
CA SER A 246 -10.77 -11.07 15.21
C SER A 246 -9.78 -10.41 16.16
N ARG A 247 -10.17 -9.25 16.73
CA ARG A 247 -9.32 -8.46 17.62
C ARG A 247 -9.07 -9.20 18.93
N THR A 248 -10.11 -9.83 19.49
CA THR A 248 -10.00 -10.59 20.74
C THR A 248 -9.10 -11.80 20.55
N LEU A 249 -9.24 -12.52 19.44
CA LEU A 249 -8.37 -13.62 19.05
C LEU A 249 -6.91 -13.18 18.93
N ALA A 250 -6.63 -12.06 18.25
CA ALA A 250 -5.29 -11.50 18.13
C ALA A 250 -4.68 -11.22 19.52
N GLY A 251 -5.42 -10.53 20.40
CA GLY A 251 -4.97 -10.29 21.77
C GLY A 251 -4.78 -11.57 22.58
N TYR A 252 -5.66 -12.55 22.39
CA TYR A 252 -5.60 -13.85 23.07
C TYR A 252 -4.36 -14.66 22.68
N LEU A 253 -3.95 -14.60 21.40
CA LEU A 253 -2.71 -15.20 20.89
C LEU A 253 -1.47 -14.51 21.50
N MET A 254 -1.49 -13.19 21.61
CA MET A 254 -0.35 -12.42 22.09
C MET A 254 -0.08 -12.58 23.59
N THR A 255 -1.11 -12.90 24.38
CA THR A 255 -0.96 -13.10 25.84
C THR A 255 -0.46 -14.50 26.22
N GLY A 256 -0.04 -15.33 25.25
CA GLY A 256 0.70 -16.58 25.49
C GLY A 256 -0.16 -17.80 25.85
N ASN A 257 -1.42 -17.84 25.46
CA ASN A 257 -2.27 -19.04 25.58
C ASN A 257 -1.88 -20.09 24.52
N SER A 258 -2.19 -21.38 24.77
CA SER A 258 -1.78 -22.47 23.87
C SER A 258 -2.50 -22.39 22.51
N PHE A 259 -1.70 -22.36 21.45
CA PHE A 259 -2.16 -22.37 20.05
C PHE A 259 -3.12 -23.53 19.75
N ASP A 260 -2.88 -24.71 20.31
CA ASP A 260 -3.68 -25.91 20.07
C ASP A 260 -5.14 -25.77 20.51
N ARG A 261 -5.38 -25.09 21.65
CA ARG A 261 -6.73 -24.82 22.15
C ARG A 261 -7.47 -23.86 21.23
N ILE A 262 -6.75 -22.90 20.66
CA ILE A 262 -7.30 -21.88 19.76
C ILE A 262 -7.67 -22.50 18.42
N ILE A 263 -6.77 -23.27 17.81
CA ILE A 263 -7.05 -23.98 16.54
C ILE A 263 -8.22 -24.94 16.71
N THR A 264 -8.28 -25.67 17.83
CA THR A 264 -9.39 -26.60 18.08
C THR A 264 -10.72 -25.84 18.11
N LYS A 265 -10.78 -24.71 18.82
CA LYS A 265 -11.99 -23.86 18.90
C LYS A 265 -12.37 -23.29 17.53
N LEU A 266 -11.40 -22.67 16.84
CA LEU A 266 -11.62 -22.09 15.51
C LEU A 266 -12.13 -23.13 14.51
N THR A 267 -11.49 -24.30 14.45
CA THR A 267 -11.88 -25.35 13.49
C THR A 267 -13.23 -25.99 13.82
N SER A 268 -13.68 -25.93 15.08
CA SER A 268 -15.00 -26.41 15.49
C SER A 268 -16.14 -25.39 15.33
N GLU A 269 -15.85 -24.09 15.43
CA GLU A 269 -16.87 -23.03 15.51
C GLU A 269 -16.92 -22.14 14.26
N CYS A 270 -15.89 -22.15 13.43
CA CYS A 270 -15.74 -21.25 12.30
C CYS A 270 -15.71 -21.99 10.96
N THR A 271 -16.32 -21.39 9.95
CA THR A 271 -16.08 -21.78 8.56
C THR A 271 -14.67 -21.38 8.11
N HIS A 272 -14.13 -22.02 7.07
CA HIS A 272 -12.81 -21.66 6.55
C HIS A 272 -12.73 -20.18 6.13
N ILE A 273 -13.81 -19.59 5.62
CA ILE A 273 -13.87 -18.18 5.20
C ILE A 273 -13.73 -17.26 6.42
N GLN A 274 -14.41 -17.60 7.52
CA GLN A 274 -14.29 -16.85 8.77
C GLN A 274 -12.88 -16.98 9.34
N ILE A 275 -12.31 -18.20 9.37
CA ILE A 275 -10.93 -18.44 9.78
C ILE A 275 -9.97 -17.60 8.92
N ARG A 276 -10.11 -17.62 7.60
CA ARG A 276 -9.30 -16.80 6.69
C ARG A 276 -9.36 -15.31 7.02
N ASN A 277 -10.57 -14.73 7.09
CA ASN A 277 -10.74 -13.29 7.33
C ASN A 277 -10.24 -12.87 8.73
N LEU A 278 -10.46 -13.72 9.73
CA LEU A 278 -9.93 -13.56 11.09
C LEU A 278 -8.40 -13.49 11.09
N LEU A 279 -7.77 -14.36 10.30
CA LEU A 279 -6.33 -14.52 10.27
C LEU A 279 -5.61 -13.42 9.50
N ILE A 280 -6.18 -12.96 8.38
CA ILE A 280 -5.69 -11.76 7.68
C ILE A 280 -5.77 -10.57 8.62
N SER A 281 -6.92 -10.35 9.25
CA SER A 281 -7.12 -9.24 10.16
C SER A 281 -6.15 -9.30 11.35
N SER A 282 -5.92 -10.49 11.94
CA SER A 282 -5.02 -10.67 13.09
C SER A 282 -3.55 -10.48 12.73
N ALA A 283 -3.12 -10.94 11.54
CA ALA A 283 -1.75 -10.78 11.05
C ALA A 283 -1.38 -9.31 10.78
N MET A 284 -2.35 -8.46 10.43
CA MET A 284 -2.13 -7.00 10.32
C MET A 284 -1.74 -6.34 11.64
N TYR A 285 -2.12 -6.93 12.78
CA TYR A 285 -1.92 -6.33 14.09
C TYR A 285 -0.61 -6.77 14.75
N THR A 286 -0.25 -8.06 14.68
CA THR A 286 1.05 -8.55 15.12
C THR A 286 1.48 -9.82 14.43
N PHE A 287 2.79 -10.01 14.35
CA PHE A 287 3.37 -11.27 13.99
C PHE A 287 4.10 -11.90 15.17
N SER A 288 3.38 -12.76 15.90
CA SER A 288 3.88 -13.54 17.03
C SER A 288 4.03 -15.01 16.65
N LYS A 289 4.72 -15.82 17.47
CA LYS A 289 4.86 -17.28 17.23
C LYS A 289 3.52 -17.98 16.97
N PRO A 290 2.45 -17.72 17.76
CA PRO A 290 1.13 -18.27 17.45
C PRO A 290 0.58 -17.81 16.10
N VAL A 291 0.78 -16.55 15.72
CA VAL A 291 0.36 -16.02 14.41
C VAL A 291 1.11 -16.71 13.27
N ASN A 292 2.41 -16.98 13.42
CA ASN A 292 3.18 -17.72 12.41
C ASN A 292 2.61 -19.12 12.19
N ALA A 293 2.25 -19.82 13.27
CA ALA A 293 1.61 -21.12 13.17
C ALA A 293 0.22 -21.04 12.51
N LEU A 294 -0.51 -19.92 12.66
CA LEU A 294 -1.77 -19.69 11.95
C LEU A 294 -1.56 -19.42 10.45
N ILE A 295 -0.59 -18.60 10.09
CA ILE A 295 -0.25 -18.32 8.69
C ILE A 295 0.16 -19.64 8.00
N GLU A 296 1.00 -20.44 8.66
CA GLU A 296 1.36 -21.77 8.18
C GLU A 296 0.15 -22.70 8.06
N TYR A 297 -0.75 -22.71 9.05
CA TYR A 297 -1.97 -23.52 9.00
C TYR A 297 -2.84 -23.15 7.78
N ASN A 298 -3.08 -21.87 7.54
CA ASN A 298 -3.85 -21.41 6.39
C ASN A 298 -3.18 -21.77 5.07
N TRP A 299 -1.87 -21.56 4.98
CA TRP A 299 -1.12 -21.90 3.79
C TRP A 299 -1.18 -23.40 3.49
N ARG A 300 -0.92 -24.25 4.49
CA ARG A 300 -0.87 -25.71 4.35
C ARG A 300 -2.23 -26.34 4.10
N ASN A 301 -3.32 -25.75 4.59
CA ASN A 301 -4.66 -26.33 4.44
C ASN A 301 -5.48 -25.71 3.30
N TYR A 302 -5.26 -24.42 3.00
CA TYR A 302 -6.13 -23.63 2.11
C TYR A 302 -5.39 -22.86 1.01
N ARG A 303 -4.05 -22.91 0.95
CA ARG A 303 -3.22 -22.16 -0.02
C ARG A 303 -3.46 -20.64 0.01
N GLU A 304 -3.73 -20.13 1.20
CA GLU A 304 -4.03 -18.71 1.43
C GLU A 304 -2.97 -18.06 2.31
N ILE A 305 -2.34 -17.00 1.79
CA ILE A 305 -1.38 -16.15 2.50
C ILE A 305 -1.37 -14.74 1.90
N ASP A 306 -1.25 -13.71 2.75
CA ASP A 306 -1.12 -12.31 2.35
C ASP A 306 0.36 -11.86 2.28
N ASP A 307 0.61 -10.66 1.76
CA ASP A 307 1.97 -10.14 1.57
C ASP A 307 2.71 -9.96 2.91
N ALA A 308 2.01 -9.43 3.90
CA ALA A 308 2.58 -9.16 5.20
C ALA A 308 2.95 -10.48 5.93
N GLY A 309 2.07 -11.49 5.87
CA GLY A 309 2.30 -12.83 6.39
C GLY A 309 3.43 -13.57 5.69
N PHE A 310 3.54 -13.47 4.37
CA PHE A 310 4.65 -14.05 3.63
C PHE A 310 6.00 -13.43 4.01
N ARG A 311 6.08 -12.09 3.99
CA ARG A 311 7.32 -11.37 4.37
C ARG A 311 7.75 -11.71 5.79
N HIS A 312 6.79 -11.80 6.71
CA HIS A 312 7.08 -12.15 8.09
C HIS A 312 7.52 -13.61 8.26
N LEU A 313 6.85 -14.56 7.62
CA LEU A 313 7.28 -15.97 7.65
C LEU A 313 8.70 -16.10 7.09
N LYS A 314 8.98 -15.45 5.95
CA LYS A 314 10.32 -15.44 5.37
C LYS A 314 11.36 -14.86 6.33
N SER A 315 11.09 -13.72 6.97
CA SER A 315 12.07 -13.11 7.90
C SER A 315 12.37 -13.96 9.13
N ASN A 316 11.41 -14.75 9.62
CA ASN A 316 11.57 -15.54 10.85
C ASN A 316 12.01 -16.98 10.61
N LYS A 317 11.65 -17.53 9.45
CA LYS A 317 11.86 -18.92 9.09
C LYS A 317 12.58 -19.06 7.76
N ASP A 318 13.49 -18.15 7.44
CA ASP A 318 14.21 -18.10 6.15
C ASP A 318 14.79 -19.46 5.69
N LYS A 319 15.21 -20.30 6.65
CA LYS A 319 15.72 -21.65 6.36
C LYS A 319 14.63 -22.71 6.13
N GLU A 320 13.47 -22.57 6.76
CA GLU A 320 12.33 -23.50 6.67
C GLU A 320 11.27 -23.04 5.65
N ILE A 321 11.36 -21.79 5.17
CA ILE A 321 10.33 -21.16 4.36
C ILE A 321 10.07 -21.97 3.10
N GLN A 322 11.12 -22.47 2.44
CA GLN A 322 10.95 -23.30 1.24
C GLN A 322 10.14 -24.57 1.49
N GLU A 323 10.34 -25.23 2.64
CA GLU A 323 9.57 -26.42 3.02
C GLU A 323 8.12 -26.07 3.33
N ILE A 324 7.88 -24.95 4.02
CA ILE A 324 6.54 -24.44 4.31
C ILE A 324 5.80 -24.11 3.01
N LEU A 325 6.44 -23.34 2.12
CA LEU A 325 5.88 -22.95 0.83
C LEU A 325 5.57 -24.19 0.00
N LEU A 326 6.49 -25.16 -0.05
CA LEU A 326 6.32 -26.41 -0.76
C LEU A 326 5.13 -27.22 -0.24
N ASP A 327 4.98 -27.34 1.07
CA ASP A 327 3.91 -28.11 1.68
C ASP A 327 2.53 -27.55 1.32
N GLY A 328 2.32 -26.24 1.40
CA GLY A 328 1.04 -25.66 0.96
C GLY A 328 0.79 -25.81 -0.54
N VAL A 329 1.84 -25.70 -1.37
CA VAL A 329 1.69 -25.95 -2.82
C VAL A 329 1.24 -27.39 -3.10
N ILE A 330 1.86 -28.38 -2.45
CA ILE A 330 1.59 -29.80 -2.72
C ILE A 330 0.31 -30.26 -2.02
N ASN A 331 0.18 -29.98 -0.72
CA ASN A 331 -0.82 -30.58 0.17
C ASN A 331 -2.03 -29.68 0.44
N GLY A 332 -1.96 -28.39 0.13
CA GLY A 332 -3.08 -27.45 0.31
C GLY A 332 -4.30 -27.80 -0.52
N LYS A 333 -5.49 -27.52 0.01
CA LYS A 333 -6.78 -27.69 -0.69
C LYS A 333 -7.24 -26.36 -1.26
N GLY A 334 -7.89 -26.39 -2.43
CA GLY A 334 -8.46 -25.19 -3.07
C GLY A 334 -7.56 -24.55 -4.14
N GLU A 335 -8.07 -23.49 -4.75
CA GLU A 335 -7.32 -22.64 -5.69
C GLU A 335 -6.23 -21.86 -4.94
N PHE A 336 -5.14 -21.50 -5.62
CA PHE A 336 -4.16 -20.56 -5.05
C PHE A 336 -4.84 -19.22 -4.88
N SER A 337 -4.98 -18.76 -3.63
CA SER A 337 -5.48 -17.44 -3.34
C SER A 337 -4.44 -16.71 -2.50
N PHE A 338 -3.57 -15.95 -3.18
CA PHE A 338 -2.79 -14.93 -2.50
C PHE A 338 -3.76 -13.84 -2.09
N VAL A 339 -4.10 -13.76 -0.80
CA VAL A 339 -5.17 -12.87 -0.34
C VAL A 339 -4.63 -11.44 -0.27
N CYS A 340 -4.88 -10.68 -1.35
CA CYS A 340 -4.87 -9.22 -1.54
C CYS A 340 -3.78 -8.34 -0.90
N SER A 341 -3.05 -7.65 -1.78
CA SER A 341 -2.96 -6.18 -1.80
C SER A 341 -2.94 -5.70 -3.26
N ASP A 342 -3.19 -4.42 -3.53
CA ASP A 342 -3.15 -3.80 -4.88
C ASP A 342 -1.81 -3.96 -5.62
N TYR A 343 -0.80 -4.57 -4.98
CA TYR A 343 0.53 -4.93 -5.48
C TYR A 343 0.66 -6.44 -5.71
N GLU A 344 -0.40 -7.06 -6.23
CA GLU A 344 -0.54 -8.51 -6.44
C GLU A 344 0.62 -9.16 -7.24
N PHE A 345 1.29 -8.38 -8.09
CA PHE A 345 2.39 -8.84 -8.94
C PHE A 345 3.70 -9.08 -8.18
N ASP A 346 4.03 -8.25 -7.18
CA ASP A 346 5.33 -8.29 -6.51
C ASP A 346 5.43 -9.46 -5.54
N LEU A 347 4.36 -9.76 -4.80
CA LEU A 347 4.31 -10.87 -3.86
C LEU A 347 4.44 -12.22 -4.56
N LYS A 348 3.68 -12.41 -5.65
CA LYS A 348 3.69 -13.66 -6.42
C LYS A 348 5.08 -13.90 -7.00
N THR A 349 5.69 -12.87 -7.56
CA THR A 349 7.06 -12.94 -8.07
C THR A 349 8.05 -13.31 -6.97
N ALA A 350 7.98 -12.67 -5.79
CA ALA A 350 8.83 -13.01 -4.65
C ALA A 350 8.63 -14.45 -4.18
N PHE A 351 7.39 -14.92 -4.09
CA PHE A 351 7.05 -16.31 -3.75
C PHE A 351 7.68 -17.30 -4.73
N PHE A 352 7.53 -17.08 -6.04
CA PHE A 352 8.12 -17.98 -7.04
C PHE A 352 9.65 -17.91 -7.10
N GLN A 353 10.24 -16.75 -6.78
CA GLN A 353 11.69 -16.63 -6.64
C GLN A 353 12.25 -17.54 -5.55
N GLU A 354 11.54 -17.70 -4.42
CA GLU A 354 11.95 -18.63 -3.36
C GLU A 354 11.96 -20.08 -3.83
N LEU A 355 11.03 -20.46 -4.71
CA LEU A 355 10.92 -21.83 -5.24
C LEU A 355 11.99 -22.16 -6.28
N LYS A 356 12.71 -21.17 -6.80
CA LYS A 356 13.80 -21.36 -7.79
C LYS A 356 14.96 -22.20 -7.26
N TYR A 357 15.16 -22.25 -5.96
CA TYR A 357 16.28 -22.99 -5.34
C TYR A 357 15.98 -24.48 -5.09
N LEU A 358 14.76 -24.92 -5.38
CA LEU A 358 14.35 -26.32 -5.17
C LEU A 358 15.03 -27.28 -6.17
N PRO A 359 15.10 -28.59 -5.85
CA PRO A 359 15.43 -29.63 -6.82
C PRO A 359 14.45 -29.64 -8.00
N ASP A 360 14.92 -29.95 -9.21
CA ASP A 360 14.10 -29.87 -10.43
C ASP A 360 12.87 -30.81 -10.41
N SER A 361 12.96 -31.95 -9.71
CA SER A 361 11.82 -32.86 -9.49
C SER A 361 10.70 -32.19 -8.69
N ILE A 362 11.06 -31.43 -7.65
CA ILE A 362 10.14 -30.71 -6.78
C ILE A 362 9.56 -29.50 -7.52
N LYS A 363 10.39 -28.77 -8.29
CA LYS A 363 9.90 -27.65 -9.10
C LYS A 363 8.84 -28.09 -10.12
N ALA A 364 9.02 -29.25 -10.73
CA ALA A 364 8.03 -29.80 -11.65
C ALA A 364 6.69 -30.05 -10.94
N GLU A 365 6.70 -30.65 -9.74
CA GLU A 365 5.50 -30.88 -8.94
C GLU A 365 4.82 -29.58 -8.49
N VAL A 366 5.61 -28.61 -8.05
CA VAL A 366 5.15 -27.26 -7.71
C VAL A 366 4.44 -26.62 -8.89
N ILE A 367 5.05 -26.68 -10.08
CA ILE A 367 4.49 -26.11 -11.30
C ILE A 367 3.19 -26.80 -11.68
N ILE A 368 3.13 -28.13 -11.65
CA ILE A 368 1.92 -28.89 -12.00
C ILE A 368 0.77 -28.52 -11.06
N ASN A 369 1.04 -28.48 -9.75
CA ASN A 369 0.04 -28.12 -8.75
C ASN A 369 -0.38 -26.65 -8.84
N SER A 370 0.58 -25.76 -9.09
CA SER A 370 0.35 -24.33 -9.33
C SER A 370 -0.54 -24.11 -10.55
N ALA A 371 -0.16 -24.68 -11.68
CA ALA A 371 -0.90 -24.58 -12.93
C ALA A 371 -2.36 -25.04 -12.73
N ARG A 372 -2.59 -26.21 -12.14
CA ARG A 372 -3.94 -26.76 -11.93
C ARG A 372 -4.87 -25.85 -11.12
N ASN A 373 -4.32 -25.03 -10.23
CA ASN A 373 -5.07 -24.34 -9.20
C ASN A 373 -5.00 -22.81 -9.30
N MET A 374 -4.38 -22.26 -10.35
CA MET A 374 -4.23 -20.82 -10.57
C MET A 374 -5.36 -20.23 -11.41
N ASN A 375 -5.65 -18.94 -11.18
CA ASN A 375 -6.57 -18.18 -12.01
C ASN A 375 -5.86 -17.65 -13.28
N SER A 376 -6.61 -17.04 -14.21
CA SER A 376 -6.05 -16.57 -15.49
C SER A 376 -5.05 -15.42 -15.39
N HIS A 377 -5.12 -14.60 -14.33
CA HIS A 377 -4.19 -13.49 -14.10
C HIS A 377 -2.83 -13.98 -13.57
N ASP A 378 -2.78 -15.18 -12.99
CA ASP A 378 -1.59 -15.75 -12.35
C ASP A 378 -0.68 -16.53 -13.31
N LEU A 379 -1.16 -16.77 -14.53
CA LEU A 379 -0.46 -17.54 -15.56
C LEU A 379 0.89 -16.89 -15.96
N TYR A 380 1.01 -15.56 -15.90
CA TYR A 380 2.28 -14.86 -16.18
C TYR A 380 3.37 -15.19 -15.16
N SER A 381 3.04 -15.30 -13.87
CA SER A 381 4.02 -15.64 -12.83
C SER A 381 4.53 -17.08 -12.95
N LEU A 382 3.69 -17.99 -13.46
CA LEU A 382 4.12 -19.34 -13.85
C LEU A 382 5.14 -19.35 -15.00
N GLN A 383 5.04 -18.40 -15.93
CA GLN A 383 6.02 -18.22 -16.99
C GLN A 383 7.40 -17.87 -16.42
N MET A 384 7.45 -16.91 -15.50
CA MET A 384 8.70 -16.52 -14.85
C MET A 384 9.33 -17.70 -14.08
N LEU A 385 8.51 -18.53 -13.42
CA LEU A 385 8.99 -19.74 -12.76
C LEU A 385 9.48 -20.78 -13.78
N SER A 386 8.78 -20.98 -14.90
CA SER A 386 9.19 -21.95 -15.93
C SER A 386 10.49 -21.54 -16.61
N GLU A 387 10.70 -20.25 -16.86
CA GLU A 387 11.95 -19.68 -17.39
C GLU A 387 13.13 -19.87 -16.43
N SER A 388 12.87 -19.98 -15.12
CA SER A 388 13.90 -20.25 -14.11
C SER A 388 14.34 -21.73 -14.05
N ILE A 389 13.63 -22.63 -14.73
CA ILE A 389 13.91 -24.06 -14.78
C ILE A 389 14.62 -24.36 -16.11
N LYS A 390 15.82 -24.93 -16.04
CA LYS A 390 16.64 -25.24 -17.22
C LYS A 390 16.02 -26.29 -18.16
N VAL A 391 14.92 -26.93 -17.76
CA VAL A 391 14.27 -28.00 -18.50
C VAL A 391 12.78 -27.70 -18.61
N PRO A 392 12.23 -27.52 -19.83
CA PRO A 392 10.78 -27.53 -20.04
C PRO A 392 10.30 -28.94 -19.69
N SER A 393 9.76 -29.12 -18.48
CA SER A 393 9.34 -30.46 -18.06
C SER A 393 8.13 -30.85 -18.91
N LYS A 394 8.17 -32.02 -19.55
CA LYS A 394 7.01 -32.63 -20.23
C LYS A 394 5.75 -32.60 -19.34
N TYR A 395 5.94 -32.62 -18.02
CA TYR A 395 4.89 -32.52 -17.03
C TYR A 395 4.19 -31.15 -16.99
N LEU A 396 4.91 -30.03 -17.09
CA LEU A 396 4.31 -28.69 -17.20
C LEU A 396 3.44 -28.58 -18.45
N LEU A 397 3.98 -29.00 -19.60
CA LEU A 397 3.24 -28.97 -20.87
C LEU A 397 1.97 -29.81 -20.78
N ASN A 398 2.06 -31.01 -20.19
CA ASN A 398 0.90 -31.86 -19.94
C ASN A 398 -0.13 -31.19 -19.01
N ALA A 399 0.30 -30.55 -17.93
CA ALA A 399 -0.60 -29.90 -16.97
C ALA A 399 -1.33 -28.70 -17.60
N LEU A 400 -0.64 -27.91 -18.42
CA LEU A 400 -1.25 -26.80 -19.18
C LEU A 400 -2.26 -27.30 -20.21
N ILE A 401 -1.95 -28.38 -20.94
CA ILE A 401 -2.89 -29.00 -21.88
C ILE A 401 -4.16 -29.50 -21.17
N GLU A 402 -4.03 -30.18 -20.02
CA GLU A 402 -5.22 -30.64 -19.26
C GLU A 402 -6.06 -29.48 -18.71
N GLN A 403 -5.45 -28.32 -18.45
CA GLN A 403 -6.22 -27.12 -18.12
C GLN A 403 -6.99 -26.55 -19.30
N ILE A 404 -6.41 -26.56 -20.51
CA ILE A 404 -7.17 -26.19 -21.72
C ILE A 404 -8.36 -27.14 -21.85
N ARG A 405 -8.16 -28.45 -21.66
CA ARG A 405 -9.25 -29.45 -21.73
C ARG A 405 -10.38 -29.19 -20.72
N SER A 406 -10.05 -28.77 -19.50
CA SER A 406 -11.03 -28.59 -18.42
C SER A 406 -11.59 -27.17 -18.29
N SER A 407 -10.99 -26.17 -18.93
CA SER A 407 -11.41 -24.76 -18.84
C SER A 407 -12.75 -24.51 -19.54
N ARG A 408 -13.61 -23.70 -18.92
CA ARG A 408 -14.86 -23.20 -19.52
C ARG A 408 -14.76 -21.79 -20.09
N TYR A 409 -13.59 -21.15 -19.95
CA TYR A 409 -13.39 -19.75 -20.29
C TYR A 409 -12.35 -19.60 -21.40
N ALA A 410 -12.77 -19.02 -22.54
CA ALA A 410 -11.91 -18.74 -23.68
C ALA A 410 -10.68 -17.89 -23.30
N PHE A 411 -10.86 -16.87 -22.45
CA PHE A 411 -9.78 -16.03 -21.94
C PHE A 411 -8.66 -16.84 -21.27
N ARG A 412 -9.03 -17.81 -20.42
CA ARG A 412 -8.05 -18.66 -19.74
C ARG A 412 -7.32 -19.57 -20.72
N MET A 413 -8.04 -20.19 -21.66
CA MET A 413 -7.45 -21.04 -22.69
C MET A 413 -6.44 -20.26 -23.55
N PHE A 414 -6.72 -18.97 -23.83
CA PHE A 414 -5.87 -18.11 -24.66
C PHE A 414 -4.55 -17.79 -23.95
N ASN A 415 -4.62 -17.42 -22.67
CA ASN A 415 -3.41 -17.17 -21.88
C ASN A 415 -2.54 -18.43 -21.72
N ILE A 416 -3.15 -19.61 -21.56
CA ILE A 416 -2.39 -20.87 -21.53
C ILE A 416 -1.73 -21.14 -22.88
N LEU A 417 -2.41 -20.84 -24.00
CA LEU A 417 -1.84 -21.02 -25.33
C LEU A 417 -0.61 -20.13 -25.55
N GLU A 418 -0.66 -18.86 -25.12
CA GLU A 418 0.49 -17.95 -25.15
C GLU A 418 1.66 -18.47 -24.30
N LEU A 419 1.40 -19.07 -23.13
CA LEU A 419 2.44 -19.72 -22.32
C LEU A 419 3.10 -20.93 -23.01
N LEU A 420 2.37 -21.64 -23.87
CA LEU A 420 2.91 -22.80 -24.58
C LEU A 420 3.80 -22.40 -25.77
N LYS A 421 3.64 -21.17 -26.28
CA LYS A 421 4.30 -20.67 -27.50
C LYS A 421 5.83 -20.69 -27.44
N PRO A 422 6.51 -20.29 -26.36
CA PRO A 422 7.97 -20.42 -26.25
C PRO A 422 8.45 -21.89 -26.23
N HIS A 423 7.56 -22.85 -25.97
CA HIS A 423 7.89 -24.26 -25.77
C HIS A 423 7.39 -25.18 -26.90
N LEU A 424 6.97 -24.62 -28.03
CA LEU A 424 6.42 -25.36 -29.18
C LEU A 424 7.27 -26.53 -29.67
N ALA A 425 8.60 -26.43 -29.56
CA ALA A 425 9.53 -27.49 -29.98
C ALA A 425 9.39 -28.79 -29.18
N PHE A 426 8.82 -28.72 -27.97
CA PHE A 426 8.66 -29.85 -27.05
C PHE A 426 7.19 -30.27 -26.90
N LEU A 427 6.28 -29.56 -27.56
CA LEU A 427 4.84 -29.74 -27.41
C LEU A 427 4.31 -30.81 -28.35
N ASP A 428 3.46 -31.69 -27.83
CA ASP A 428 2.66 -32.61 -28.63
C ASP A 428 1.50 -31.83 -29.26
N LYS A 429 1.71 -31.36 -30.50
CA LYS A 429 0.73 -30.55 -31.23
C LYS A 429 -0.53 -31.32 -31.57
N ASP A 430 -0.42 -32.61 -31.86
CA ASP A 430 -1.57 -33.45 -32.20
C ASP A 430 -2.49 -33.59 -30.99
N ARG A 431 -1.91 -33.79 -29.80
CA ARG A 431 -2.67 -33.78 -28.55
C ARG A 431 -3.34 -32.44 -28.27
N LEU A 432 -2.67 -31.33 -28.56
CA LEU A 432 -3.25 -30.00 -28.38
C LEU A 432 -4.45 -29.77 -29.32
N VAL A 433 -4.34 -30.19 -30.59
CA VAL A 433 -5.45 -30.18 -31.56
C VAL A 433 -6.64 -31.00 -31.04
N ILE A 434 -6.39 -32.22 -30.57
CA ILE A 434 -7.43 -33.08 -29.99
C ILE A 434 -8.16 -32.35 -28.85
N VAL A 435 -7.41 -31.74 -27.93
CA VAL A 435 -7.99 -31.03 -26.78
C VAL A 435 -8.85 -29.84 -27.19
N PHE A 436 -8.42 -29.04 -28.16
CA PHE A 436 -9.21 -27.92 -28.66
C PHE A 436 -10.42 -28.35 -29.49
N ARG A 437 -10.41 -29.55 -30.08
CA ARG A 437 -11.59 -30.14 -30.71
C ARG A 437 -12.58 -30.70 -29.69
N GLU A 438 -12.08 -31.27 -28.60
CA GLU A 438 -12.89 -31.79 -27.48
C GLU A 438 -13.57 -30.67 -26.69
N ASN A 439 -12.87 -29.54 -26.51
CA ASN A 439 -13.37 -28.38 -25.78
C ASN A 439 -13.53 -27.18 -26.71
N THR A 440 -14.75 -26.89 -27.18
CA THR A 440 -15.04 -25.79 -28.11
C THR A 440 -15.22 -24.42 -27.45
N SER A 441 -15.00 -24.30 -26.14
CA SER A 441 -15.19 -23.04 -25.40
C SER A 441 -14.33 -21.88 -25.92
N TRP A 442 -13.21 -22.17 -26.59
CA TRP A 442 -12.33 -21.19 -27.22
C TRP A 442 -12.98 -20.48 -28.44
N ASP A 443 -13.91 -21.15 -29.13
CA ASP A 443 -14.59 -20.63 -30.33
C ASP A 443 -15.87 -19.87 -29.96
N THR A 444 -15.77 -18.98 -28.97
CA THR A 444 -16.91 -18.19 -28.49
C THR A 444 -16.57 -16.70 -28.32
N GLY A 445 -17.51 -15.85 -28.72
CA GLY A 445 -17.41 -14.39 -28.55
C GLY A 445 -16.24 -13.75 -29.30
N ASN A 446 -15.64 -12.72 -28.69
CA ASN A 446 -14.55 -11.94 -29.31
C ASN A 446 -13.20 -12.68 -29.33
N TRP A 447 -13.12 -13.90 -28.78
CA TRP A 447 -11.87 -14.67 -28.69
C TRP A 447 -11.57 -15.50 -29.93
N THR A 448 -12.59 -15.89 -30.71
CA THR A 448 -12.44 -16.76 -31.90
C THR A 448 -11.37 -16.26 -32.87
N SER A 449 -11.35 -14.97 -33.20
CA SER A 449 -10.37 -14.41 -34.14
C SER A 449 -8.95 -14.47 -33.59
N HIS A 450 -8.78 -14.17 -32.30
CA HIS A 450 -7.49 -14.21 -31.61
C HIS A 450 -6.93 -15.63 -31.56
N PHE A 451 -7.75 -16.63 -31.26
CA PHE A 451 -7.34 -18.04 -31.31
C PHE A 451 -6.93 -18.49 -32.71
N ARG A 452 -7.66 -18.08 -33.75
CA ARG A 452 -7.31 -18.43 -35.14
C ARG A 452 -5.98 -17.82 -35.57
N GLU A 453 -5.69 -16.59 -35.14
CA GLU A 453 -4.38 -15.97 -35.35
C GLU A 453 -3.28 -16.73 -34.61
N GLU A 454 -3.52 -17.12 -33.36
CA GLU A 454 -2.53 -17.88 -32.59
C GLU A 454 -2.30 -19.31 -33.09
N PHE A 455 -3.35 -20.03 -33.47
CA PHE A 455 -3.19 -21.35 -34.10
C PHE A 455 -2.37 -21.26 -35.38
N LYS A 456 -2.60 -20.23 -36.19
CA LYS A 456 -1.78 -19.96 -37.38
C LYS A 456 -0.33 -19.65 -37.01
N SER A 457 -0.09 -18.83 -35.98
CA SER A 457 1.26 -18.48 -35.49
C SER A 457 2.02 -19.73 -35.02
N MET A 458 1.32 -20.66 -34.36
CA MET A 458 1.86 -21.87 -33.76
C MET A 458 1.90 -23.08 -34.72
N ARG A 459 1.33 -22.93 -35.92
CA ARG A 459 1.12 -24.03 -36.90
C ARG A 459 0.32 -25.18 -36.30
N ILE A 460 -0.79 -24.85 -35.65
CA ILE A 460 -1.80 -25.77 -35.12
C ILE A 460 -2.97 -25.74 -36.10
N ASP A 461 -3.43 -26.91 -36.53
CA ASP A 461 -4.53 -27.06 -37.50
C ASP A 461 -5.73 -27.70 -36.79
N ILE A 462 -6.71 -26.88 -36.40
CA ILE A 462 -7.87 -27.27 -35.60
C ILE A 462 -9.12 -27.42 -36.47
#